data_AF-A0A5M9N518-F1
#
_entry.id   AF-A0A5M9N518-F1
#
_cell.length_a   1.000
_cell.length_b   1.000
_cell.length_c   1.000
_cell.angle_alpha   90.00
_cell.angle_beta   90.00
_cell.angle_gamma   90.00
#
_symmetry.space_group_name_H-M   'P 1'
#
loop_
_entity.id
_entity.type
_entity.pdbx_description
1 polymer ?
#
loop_
_entity_poly.entity_id
_entity_poly.type
_entity_poly.pdbx_seq_one_letter_code
_entity_poly.pdbx_strand_id
1 'polypeptide(L)'
;MVGVLTDTTLSVNDGPLTSENAGLLRPSDPNLPIQELRRRYDEDGYVFLKQVLPREDVLEARRRYFEYLAPTGVLKEGTDPVEGIFNPTKSIDEYPGIGAGNEGANGRPGGEKAEHFVNRAIEAHYMDWYTEKLCNHPVLYDYVAKFTGWGQDTLAFRRTLLRNNIPKSKPIGVHYDQIFLRHGEPTSVTAWVPMGDIKINGGGLIYLENGDSVGQEIELQFTNKAKQAGLSEEEARSAFNSNMMATGLLSEHPAQFAKDNNRRWLVSAYEAGDVVLHKPHIIHASTINNDEDNVIRLATDLRFCDSSKPYDKPLQDVLQLQSVQHGVIALLVVLLAKVINSRLNQLKQNNRLPSRPWDSHKELVLLTGGCSGIGKQMMQDLARLNVKTIILDIKEPSFQLPAGVFFYKTDITDRTLVKEIASRIRNDQGHPTILINNAGVAFDETILDKPEEQIRLTMEVNILSHFWTVKEFLPDMIKKDHGHVITVSSMASFVGLAELADYSCSKSAALAFHEALTQEIRHCYGSRRIQTSVVHPFWVRTPMTDDIDETGKHFGLSVLRPEDVSGAVIKQIVSQNSGQIVLPRIMRIASMVRGLPSWLQERIGDEASLGALKLRQLKKPQTIKEK
;
A
#
# COMPACT_ATOMS: atom_id res chain seq x y z
N MET A 1 -27.64 -5.95 -52.03
CA MET A 1 -29.02 -5.44 -51.95
C MET A 1 -29.05 -4.39 -50.85
N VAL A 2 -29.55 -3.21 -51.18
CA VAL A 2 -29.74 -2.06 -50.29
C VAL A 2 -31.11 -2.22 -49.62
N GLY A 3 -31.15 -2.09 -48.29
CA GLY A 3 -32.36 -2.15 -47.48
C GLY A 3 -32.23 -3.11 -46.30
N VAL A 4 -32.98 -2.86 -45.23
CA VAL A 4 -33.13 -3.68 -44.01
C VAL A 4 -32.16 -3.38 -42.85
N LEU A 5 -32.16 -2.15 -42.35
CA LEU A 5 -32.01 -1.88 -40.90
C LEU A 5 -33.39 -1.68 -40.24
N THR A 6 -34.46 -2.20 -40.85
CA THR A 6 -35.85 -1.81 -40.50
C THR A 6 -36.55 -2.73 -39.50
N ASP A 7 -35.97 -3.87 -39.09
CA ASP A 7 -36.62 -4.78 -38.11
C ASP A 7 -35.65 -5.54 -37.18
N THR A 8 -34.36 -5.23 -37.17
CA THR A 8 -33.40 -5.92 -36.28
C THR A 8 -33.38 -5.29 -34.89
N THR A 9 -33.46 -6.11 -33.84
CA THR A 9 -33.23 -5.77 -32.43
C THR A 9 -31.76 -5.37 -32.18
N LEU A 10 -31.29 -4.34 -32.86
CA LEU A 10 -29.95 -3.78 -32.68
C LEU A 10 -30.02 -2.71 -31.61
N SER A 11 -29.29 -2.89 -30.52
CA SER A 11 -29.33 -1.97 -29.39
C SER A 11 -27.97 -1.85 -28.72
N VAL A 12 -27.75 -0.69 -28.13
CA VAL A 12 -26.64 -0.38 -27.22
C VAL A 12 -27.21 -0.17 -25.81
N ASN A 13 -26.35 0.13 -24.83
CA ASN A 13 -26.74 0.26 -23.42
C ASN A 13 -27.89 1.25 -23.17
N ASP A 14 -28.01 2.29 -23.99
CA ASP A 14 -28.92 3.41 -23.81
C ASP A 14 -30.04 3.49 -24.86
N GLY A 15 -30.20 2.48 -25.72
CA GLY A 15 -31.33 2.42 -26.65
C GLY A 15 -31.08 1.68 -27.96
N PRO A 16 -32.09 1.64 -28.86
CA PRO A 16 -31.97 1.00 -30.15
C PRO A 16 -31.08 1.82 -31.12
N LEU A 17 -30.40 1.10 -32.00
CA LEU A 17 -29.76 1.67 -33.18
C LEU A 17 -30.69 1.47 -34.38
N THR A 18 -31.17 2.56 -34.96
CA THR A 18 -32.11 2.60 -36.09
C THR A 18 -31.38 3.02 -37.37
N SER A 19 -32.07 2.98 -38.51
CA SER A 19 -31.54 3.49 -39.78
C SER A 19 -31.15 4.97 -39.76
N GLU A 20 -31.62 5.75 -38.77
CA GLU A 20 -31.30 7.18 -38.65
C GLU A 20 -29.95 7.42 -37.96
N ASN A 21 -29.58 6.56 -37.00
CA ASN A 21 -28.37 6.71 -36.20
C ASN A 21 -27.33 5.60 -36.42
N ALA A 22 -27.58 4.68 -37.37
CA ALA A 22 -26.66 3.63 -37.78
C ALA A 22 -26.39 3.60 -39.30
N GLY A 23 -25.19 3.16 -39.66
CA GLY A 23 -24.75 2.90 -41.03
C GLY A 23 -24.00 1.56 -41.11
N LEU A 24 -23.62 1.13 -42.31
CA LEU A 24 -22.85 -0.10 -42.49
C LEU A 24 -21.34 0.20 -42.56
N LEU A 25 -20.52 -0.65 -41.94
CA LEU A 25 -19.08 -0.65 -42.20
C LEU A 25 -18.81 -1.01 -43.67
N ARG A 26 -17.78 -0.39 -44.25
CA ARG A 26 -17.38 -0.67 -45.63
C ARG A 26 -16.42 -1.86 -45.69
N PRO A 27 -16.85 -3.05 -46.16
CA PRO A 27 -15.92 -4.15 -46.36
C PRO A 27 -14.92 -3.84 -47.48
N SER A 28 -13.71 -4.35 -47.34
CA SER A 28 -12.62 -4.21 -48.28
C SER A 28 -12.02 -5.57 -48.57
N ASP A 29 -11.73 -5.82 -49.85
CA ASP A 29 -10.95 -6.98 -50.28
C ASP A 29 -9.49 -6.77 -49.84
N PRO A 30 -8.89 -7.69 -49.06
CA PRO A 30 -7.51 -7.56 -48.60
C PRO A 30 -6.46 -7.54 -49.71
N ASN A 31 -6.84 -7.92 -50.94
CA ASN A 31 -5.98 -7.93 -52.12
C ASN A 31 -5.97 -6.61 -52.91
N LEU A 32 -6.76 -5.61 -52.49
CA LEU A 32 -6.67 -4.26 -53.07
C LEU A 32 -5.24 -3.70 -52.96
N PRO A 33 -4.82 -2.80 -53.86
CA PRO A 33 -3.53 -2.13 -53.74
C PRO A 33 -3.37 -1.50 -52.35
N ILE A 34 -2.21 -1.71 -51.72
CA ILE A 34 -2.00 -1.29 -50.32
C ILE A 34 -2.21 0.21 -50.09
N GLN A 35 -1.94 1.03 -51.12
CA GLN A 35 -2.16 2.47 -51.10
C GLN A 35 -3.64 2.82 -51.02
N GLU A 36 -4.51 2.06 -51.69
CA GLU A 36 -5.96 2.23 -51.58
C GLU A 36 -6.43 1.84 -50.18
N LEU A 37 -5.97 0.70 -49.65
CA LEU A 37 -6.32 0.28 -48.29
C LEU A 37 -5.86 1.30 -47.22
N ARG A 38 -4.66 1.87 -47.36
CA ARG A 38 -4.16 2.95 -46.51
C ARG A 38 -5.01 4.21 -46.63
N ARG A 39 -5.37 4.62 -47.86
CA ARG A 39 -6.26 5.76 -48.09
C ARG A 39 -7.59 5.57 -47.35
N ARG A 40 -8.20 4.39 -47.44
CA ARG A 40 -9.45 4.07 -46.72
C ARG A 40 -9.27 4.11 -45.21
N TYR A 41 -8.20 3.50 -44.70
CA TYR A 41 -7.85 3.53 -43.29
C TYR A 41 -7.63 4.95 -42.77
N ASP A 42 -7.05 5.83 -43.60
CA ASP A 42 -6.84 7.21 -43.24
C ASP A 42 -8.11 8.06 -43.26
N GLU A 43 -8.99 7.82 -44.24
CA GLU A 43 -10.29 8.48 -44.37
C GLU A 43 -11.29 8.06 -43.30
N ASP A 44 -11.44 6.74 -43.10
CA ASP A 44 -12.48 6.16 -42.26
C ASP A 44 -12.00 5.97 -40.79
N GLY A 45 -10.68 5.97 -40.57
CA GLY A 45 -10.04 5.60 -39.30
C GLY A 45 -9.96 4.09 -39.05
N TYR A 46 -10.50 3.29 -39.97
CA TYR A 46 -10.48 1.83 -39.96
C TYR A 46 -10.42 1.27 -41.39
N VAL A 47 -10.06 0.00 -41.53
CA VAL A 47 -10.30 -0.78 -42.75
C VAL A 47 -10.81 -2.16 -42.35
N PHE A 48 -12.01 -2.51 -42.84
CA PHE A 48 -12.64 -3.81 -42.59
C PHE A 48 -12.24 -4.79 -43.68
N LEU A 49 -11.32 -5.69 -43.37
CA LEU A 49 -10.74 -6.64 -44.30
C LEU A 49 -11.42 -8.00 -44.16
N LYS A 50 -11.90 -8.53 -45.29
CA LYS A 50 -12.59 -9.82 -45.34
C LYS A 50 -11.60 -10.96 -45.48
N GLN A 51 -11.74 -12.00 -44.65
CA GLN A 51 -11.01 -13.28 -44.79
C GLN A 51 -9.47 -13.13 -44.88
N VAL A 52 -8.87 -12.32 -44.01
CA VAL A 52 -7.40 -12.17 -43.90
C VAL A 52 -6.80 -13.40 -43.23
N LEU A 53 -7.40 -13.87 -42.14
CA LEU A 53 -6.96 -15.06 -41.43
C LEU A 53 -7.66 -16.30 -41.99
N PRO A 54 -6.98 -17.47 -42.03
CA PRO A 54 -7.64 -18.72 -42.34
C PRO A 54 -8.78 -18.98 -41.35
N ARG A 55 -9.99 -19.17 -41.88
CA ARG A 55 -11.20 -19.39 -41.08
C ARG A 55 -11.02 -20.54 -40.07
N GLU A 56 -10.41 -21.64 -40.49
CA GLU A 56 -10.21 -22.83 -39.66
C GLU A 56 -9.33 -22.56 -38.44
N ASP A 57 -8.26 -21.75 -38.59
CA ASP A 57 -7.36 -21.43 -37.48
C ASP A 57 -8.07 -20.57 -36.41
N VAL A 58 -8.92 -19.65 -36.86
CA VAL A 58 -9.75 -18.82 -35.97
C VAL A 58 -10.80 -19.67 -35.24
N LEU A 59 -11.45 -20.60 -35.94
CA LEU A 59 -12.45 -21.50 -35.35
C LEU A 59 -11.82 -22.54 -34.41
N GLU A 60 -10.60 -23.02 -34.69
CA GLU A 60 -9.86 -23.87 -33.76
C GLU A 60 -9.55 -23.12 -32.47
N ALA A 61 -9.07 -21.88 -32.54
CA ALA A 61 -8.85 -21.06 -31.34
C ALA A 61 -10.16 -20.82 -30.56
N ARG A 62 -11.28 -20.57 -31.26
CA ARG A 62 -12.62 -20.46 -30.65
C ARG A 62 -13.02 -21.75 -29.93
N ARG A 63 -12.84 -22.91 -30.57
CA ARG A 63 -13.11 -24.24 -29.98
C ARG A 63 -12.32 -24.42 -28.69
N ARG A 64 -11.00 -24.16 -28.71
CA ARG A 64 -10.14 -24.28 -27.52
C ARG A 64 -10.56 -23.38 -26.37
N TYR A 65 -10.94 -22.14 -26.67
CA TYR A 65 -11.44 -21.21 -25.66
C TYR A 65 -12.69 -21.76 -24.96
N PHE A 66 -13.67 -22.24 -25.73
CA PHE A 66 -14.92 -22.74 -25.16
C PHE A 66 -14.79 -24.12 -24.52
N GLU A 67 -13.94 -25.02 -25.02
CA GLU A 67 -13.56 -26.24 -24.31
C GLU A 67 -12.96 -25.92 -22.93
N TYR A 68 -12.07 -24.93 -22.89
CA TYR A 68 -11.44 -24.48 -21.65
C TYR A 68 -12.45 -23.84 -20.68
N LEU A 69 -13.46 -23.14 -21.18
CA LEU A 69 -14.52 -22.55 -20.35
C LEU A 69 -15.66 -23.52 -20.01
N ALA A 70 -15.83 -24.64 -20.70
CA ALA A 70 -16.97 -25.55 -20.53
C ALA A 70 -17.24 -25.95 -19.06
N PRO A 71 -16.22 -26.23 -18.22
CA PRO A 71 -16.44 -26.57 -16.80
C PRO A 71 -17.08 -25.46 -15.96
N THR A 72 -17.12 -24.22 -16.44
CA THR A 72 -17.84 -23.12 -15.78
C THR A 72 -19.36 -23.25 -15.91
N GLY A 73 -19.84 -24.12 -16.80
CA GLY A 73 -21.27 -24.26 -17.11
C GLY A 73 -21.82 -23.20 -18.05
N VAL A 74 -20.95 -22.34 -18.63
CA VAL A 74 -21.34 -21.26 -19.55
C VAL A 74 -21.99 -21.78 -20.84
N LEU A 75 -21.59 -22.98 -21.28
CA LEU A 75 -22.08 -23.60 -22.50
C LEU A 75 -23.32 -24.44 -22.26
N LYS A 76 -24.25 -24.43 -23.22
CA LYS A 76 -25.39 -25.34 -23.26
C LYS A 76 -24.88 -26.79 -23.40
N GLU A 77 -25.43 -27.70 -22.60
CA GLU A 77 -25.05 -29.11 -22.68
C GLU A 77 -25.44 -29.71 -24.04
N GLY A 78 -24.55 -30.54 -24.60
CA GLY A 78 -24.78 -31.25 -25.87
C GLY A 78 -24.53 -30.45 -27.15
N THR A 79 -24.09 -29.19 -27.06
CA THR A 79 -23.66 -28.40 -28.23
C THR A 79 -22.16 -28.54 -28.48
N ASP A 80 -21.70 -28.33 -29.72
CA ASP A 80 -20.27 -28.32 -30.01
C ASP A 80 -19.63 -27.05 -29.40
N PRO A 81 -18.54 -27.15 -28.62
CA PRO A 81 -17.84 -25.99 -28.08
C PRO A 81 -17.53 -24.88 -29.10
N VAL A 82 -17.26 -25.21 -30.36
CA VAL A 82 -16.99 -24.20 -31.39
C VAL A 82 -18.21 -23.32 -31.67
N GLU A 83 -19.43 -23.80 -31.46
CA GLU A 83 -20.66 -23.02 -31.63
C GLU A 83 -20.75 -21.94 -30.54
N GLY A 84 -20.26 -22.24 -29.32
CA GLY A 84 -20.26 -21.30 -28.21
C GLY A 84 -21.66 -20.88 -27.79
N ILE A 85 -22.60 -21.83 -27.72
CA ILE A 85 -24.00 -21.56 -27.34
C ILE A 85 -24.10 -21.38 -25.83
N PHE A 86 -24.59 -20.23 -25.38
CA PHE A 86 -24.79 -19.94 -23.97
C PHE A 86 -25.87 -20.84 -23.36
N ASN A 87 -25.66 -21.26 -22.11
CA ASN A 87 -26.64 -22.03 -21.35
C ASN A 87 -27.77 -21.13 -20.82
N PRO A 88 -28.99 -21.18 -21.39
CA PRO A 88 -30.07 -20.26 -20.98
C PRO A 88 -30.60 -20.53 -19.57
N THR A 89 -30.22 -21.64 -18.93
CA THR A 89 -30.60 -21.95 -17.54
C THR A 89 -29.73 -21.22 -16.51
N LYS A 90 -28.65 -20.58 -16.96
CA LYS A 90 -27.69 -19.89 -16.09
C LYS A 90 -27.99 -18.39 -15.98
N SER A 91 -27.66 -17.81 -14.82
CA SER A 91 -27.79 -16.37 -14.62
C SER A 91 -26.70 -15.60 -15.38
N ILE A 92 -27.07 -14.52 -16.05
CA ILE A 92 -26.14 -13.64 -16.78
C ILE A 92 -25.09 -13.03 -15.83
N ASP A 93 -25.45 -12.78 -14.57
CA ASP A 93 -24.56 -12.19 -13.56
C ASP A 93 -23.34 -13.07 -13.21
N GLU A 94 -23.41 -14.38 -13.49
CA GLU A 94 -22.31 -15.33 -13.28
C GLU A 94 -21.26 -15.27 -14.41
N TYR A 95 -21.59 -14.65 -15.55
CA TYR A 95 -20.78 -14.67 -16.78
C TYR A 95 -20.61 -13.26 -17.37
N PRO A 96 -20.00 -12.32 -16.62
CA PRO A 96 -19.81 -10.95 -17.08
C PRO A 96 -18.90 -10.87 -18.32
N GLY A 97 -19.12 -9.86 -19.15
CA GLY A 97 -18.25 -9.59 -20.30
C GLY A 97 -16.86 -9.14 -19.85
N ILE A 98 -15.80 -9.82 -20.32
CA ILE A 98 -14.43 -9.46 -19.97
C ILE A 98 -14.04 -8.13 -20.64
N GLY A 99 -13.70 -7.15 -19.80
CA GLY A 99 -13.28 -5.81 -20.23
C GLY A 99 -14.40 -4.79 -20.43
N ALA A 100 -15.66 -5.11 -20.08
CA ALA A 100 -16.81 -4.18 -20.19
C ALA A 100 -16.93 -3.15 -19.05
N GLY A 101 -16.00 -3.15 -18.09
CA GLY A 101 -16.03 -2.28 -16.90
C GLY A 101 -16.99 -2.80 -15.81
N ASN A 102 -16.69 -2.50 -14.55
CA ASN A 102 -17.55 -2.85 -13.41
C ASN A 102 -18.53 -1.73 -13.07
N GLU A 103 -19.70 -2.11 -12.55
CA GLU A 103 -20.42 -1.26 -11.60
C GLU A 103 -19.68 -1.30 -10.25
N GLY A 104 -18.76 -0.34 -10.05
CA GLY A 104 -18.07 -0.14 -8.77
C GLY A 104 -16.55 -0.24 -8.85
N ALA A 105 -15.87 0.73 -8.23
CA ALA A 105 -14.42 0.87 -8.18
C ALA A 105 -13.69 -0.45 -7.82
N ASN A 106 -12.66 -0.82 -8.59
CA ASN A 106 -11.68 -1.89 -8.35
C ASN A 106 -12.21 -3.28 -7.90
N GLY A 107 -13.50 -3.58 -8.09
CA GLY A 107 -14.07 -4.91 -7.80
C GLY A 107 -13.74 -5.95 -8.87
N ARG A 108 -13.99 -7.24 -8.58
CA ARG A 108 -14.00 -8.31 -9.60
C ARG A 108 -15.32 -8.23 -10.41
N PRO A 109 -15.30 -8.34 -11.75
CA PRO A 109 -16.53 -8.41 -12.55
C PRO A 109 -17.45 -9.52 -12.04
N GLY A 110 -18.73 -9.21 -11.76
CA GLY A 110 -19.74 -10.17 -11.30
C GLY A 110 -19.61 -10.66 -9.84
N GLY A 111 -18.65 -10.14 -9.06
CA GLY A 111 -18.49 -10.51 -7.65
C GLY A 111 -18.05 -11.98 -7.42
N GLU A 112 -18.31 -12.53 -6.22
CA GLU A 112 -17.92 -13.90 -5.86
C GLU A 112 -18.60 -14.98 -6.73
N LYS A 113 -19.82 -14.72 -7.22
CA LYS A 113 -20.57 -15.69 -8.02
C LYS A 113 -19.96 -15.96 -9.40
N ALA A 114 -19.25 -14.97 -9.96
CA ALA A 114 -18.61 -15.07 -11.26
C ALA A 114 -17.14 -15.52 -11.20
N GLU A 115 -16.59 -15.78 -10.00
CA GLU A 115 -15.15 -16.02 -9.81
C GLU A 115 -14.62 -17.17 -10.67
N HIS A 116 -15.36 -18.27 -10.75
CA HIS A 116 -14.90 -19.44 -11.51
C HIS A 116 -14.80 -19.16 -13.02
N PHE A 117 -15.77 -18.45 -13.57
CA PHE A 117 -15.77 -18.05 -14.97
C PHE A 117 -14.70 -17.00 -15.26
N VAL A 118 -14.65 -15.93 -14.46
CA VAL A 118 -13.74 -14.81 -14.67
C VAL A 118 -12.28 -15.25 -14.58
N ASN A 119 -11.92 -16.08 -13.59
CA ASN A 119 -10.54 -16.58 -13.46
C ASN A 119 -10.13 -17.36 -14.71
N ARG A 120 -10.97 -18.27 -15.21
CA ARG A 120 -10.68 -19.01 -16.44
C ARG A 120 -10.64 -18.10 -17.66
N ALA A 121 -11.58 -17.18 -17.82
CA ALA A 121 -11.58 -16.26 -18.95
C ALA A 121 -10.33 -15.36 -18.97
N ILE A 122 -9.82 -14.97 -17.80
CA ILE A 122 -8.54 -14.25 -17.66
C ILE A 122 -7.35 -15.19 -17.97
N GLU A 123 -7.31 -16.40 -17.42
CA GLU A 123 -6.25 -17.39 -17.68
C GLU A 123 -6.15 -17.77 -19.16
N ALA A 124 -7.27 -17.78 -19.88
CA ALA A 124 -7.30 -18.05 -21.32
C ALA A 124 -6.41 -17.12 -22.15
N HIS A 125 -6.12 -15.90 -21.67
CA HIS A 125 -5.21 -14.95 -22.32
C HIS A 125 -3.75 -15.41 -22.34
N TYR A 126 -3.40 -16.43 -21.55
CA TYR A 126 -2.05 -16.95 -21.42
C TYR A 126 -1.89 -18.36 -21.99
N MET A 127 -2.93 -18.90 -22.62
CA MET A 127 -2.89 -20.25 -23.18
C MET A 127 -2.16 -20.28 -24.51
N ASP A 128 -1.33 -21.29 -24.74
CA ASP A 128 -0.49 -21.41 -25.95
C ASP A 128 -1.30 -21.36 -27.27
N TRP A 129 -2.52 -21.92 -27.27
CA TRP A 129 -3.40 -21.87 -28.45
C TRP A 129 -3.86 -20.44 -28.79
N TYR A 130 -3.81 -19.53 -27.83
CA TYR A 130 -4.11 -18.12 -28.03
C TYR A 130 -2.84 -17.32 -28.28
N THR A 131 -1.87 -17.37 -27.37
CA THR A 131 -0.66 -16.54 -27.41
C THR A 131 0.27 -16.93 -28.56
N GLU A 132 0.56 -18.21 -28.72
CA GLU A 132 1.55 -18.68 -29.70
C GLU A 132 0.94 -18.94 -31.07
N LYS A 133 -0.34 -19.31 -31.15
CA LYS A 133 -0.98 -19.63 -32.44
C LYS A 133 -1.77 -18.46 -33.04
N LEU A 134 -2.66 -17.82 -32.27
CA LEU A 134 -3.54 -16.78 -32.80
C LEU A 134 -2.91 -15.38 -32.73
N CYS A 135 -2.39 -14.97 -31.57
CA CYS A 135 -1.77 -13.65 -31.40
C CYS A 135 -0.52 -13.49 -32.27
N ASN A 136 0.29 -14.55 -32.39
CA ASN A 136 1.50 -14.59 -33.22
C ASN A 136 1.24 -15.17 -34.62
N HIS A 137 0.00 -15.15 -35.11
CA HIS A 137 -0.33 -15.75 -36.40
C HIS A 137 0.44 -15.07 -37.55
N PRO A 138 1.27 -15.81 -38.32
CA PRO A 138 2.19 -15.20 -39.28
C PRO A 138 1.47 -14.41 -40.37
N VAL A 139 0.31 -14.90 -40.85
CA VAL A 139 -0.47 -14.18 -41.88
C VAL A 139 -0.90 -12.78 -41.43
N LEU A 140 -1.37 -12.63 -40.18
CA LEU A 140 -1.79 -11.33 -39.68
C LEU A 140 -0.57 -10.43 -39.43
N TYR A 141 0.48 -10.99 -38.83
CA TYR A 141 1.71 -10.26 -38.56
C TYR A 141 2.32 -9.69 -39.85
N ASP A 142 2.50 -10.54 -40.87
CA ASP A 142 3.05 -10.14 -42.17
C ASP A 142 2.14 -9.14 -42.88
N TYR A 143 0.82 -9.32 -42.76
CA TYR A 143 -0.14 -8.38 -43.33
C TYR A 143 -0.02 -7.01 -42.68
N VAL A 144 0.03 -6.94 -41.35
CA VAL A 144 0.19 -5.68 -40.61
C VAL A 144 1.54 -5.04 -40.94
N ALA A 145 2.64 -5.81 -40.93
CA ALA A 145 3.98 -5.32 -41.27
C ALA A 145 4.03 -4.68 -42.67
N LYS A 146 3.38 -5.31 -43.65
CA LYS A 146 3.24 -4.78 -45.02
C LYS A 146 2.31 -3.58 -45.06
N PHE A 147 1.18 -3.65 -44.37
CA PHE A 147 0.16 -2.60 -44.34
C PHE A 147 0.69 -1.32 -43.71
N THR A 148 1.42 -1.38 -42.61
CA THR A 148 2.01 -0.21 -41.95
C THR A 148 3.31 0.24 -42.61
N GLY A 149 4.04 -0.69 -43.21
CA GLY A 149 5.37 -0.43 -43.77
C GLY A 149 6.49 -0.50 -42.74
N TRP A 150 6.23 -1.00 -41.52
CA TRP A 150 7.24 -1.16 -40.48
C TRP A 150 8.21 -2.32 -40.75
N GLY A 151 7.81 -3.30 -41.57
CA GLY A 151 8.69 -4.41 -41.93
C GLY A 151 9.20 -5.14 -40.68
N GLN A 152 10.52 -5.22 -40.52
CA GLN A 152 11.16 -5.91 -39.39
C GLN A 152 10.97 -5.19 -38.04
N ASP A 153 10.61 -3.91 -38.06
CA ASP A 153 10.37 -3.13 -36.84
C ASP A 153 8.95 -3.33 -36.29
N THR A 154 8.10 -4.12 -36.97
CA THR A 154 6.77 -4.48 -36.47
C THR A 154 6.91 -5.25 -35.16
N LEU A 155 6.18 -4.83 -34.13
CA LEU A 155 6.15 -5.53 -32.85
C LEU A 155 4.70 -5.78 -32.45
N ALA A 156 4.33 -7.04 -32.27
CA ALA A 156 3.05 -7.40 -31.68
C ALA A 156 3.14 -7.32 -30.15
N PHE A 157 2.18 -6.66 -29.51
CA PHE A 157 2.11 -6.65 -28.05
C PHE A 157 1.73 -8.04 -27.53
N ARG A 158 2.49 -8.55 -26.55
CA ARG A 158 2.23 -9.85 -25.91
C ARG A 158 0.91 -9.90 -25.14
N ARG A 159 0.46 -8.77 -24.62
CA ARG A 159 -0.80 -8.67 -23.87
C ARG A 159 -1.89 -8.13 -24.78
N THR A 160 -2.82 -9.00 -25.12
CA THR A 160 -4.00 -8.73 -25.95
C THR A 160 -5.27 -8.93 -25.10
N LEU A 161 -6.45 -8.67 -25.64
CA LEU A 161 -7.72 -8.78 -24.90
C LEU A 161 -8.67 -9.75 -25.60
N LEU A 162 -8.94 -10.90 -24.99
CA LEU A 162 -10.04 -11.81 -25.33
C LEU A 162 -11.32 -11.33 -24.68
N ARG A 163 -12.33 -11.06 -25.50
CA ARG A 163 -13.60 -10.49 -25.06
C ARG A 163 -14.77 -11.38 -25.45
N ASN A 164 -15.38 -11.99 -24.45
CA ASN A 164 -16.68 -12.63 -24.57
C ASN A 164 -17.82 -11.64 -24.32
N ASN A 165 -18.93 -11.81 -25.02
CA ASN A 165 -20.19 -11.11 -24.76
C ASN A 165 -21.34 -12.13 -24.90
N ILE A 166 -21.95 -12.49 -23.78
CA ILE A 166 -23.05 -13.45 -23.77
C ILE A 166 -24.36 -12.75 -24.19
N PRO A 167 -25.38 -13.50 -24.64
CA PRO A 167 -26.67 -12.90 -24.96
C PRO A 167 -27.22 -12.08 -23.78
N LYS A 168 -27.71 -10.87 -24.08
CA LYS A 168 -28.31 -9.90 -23.15
C LYS A 168 -27.38 -9.33 -22.07
N SER A 169 -26.09 -9.67 -22.04
CA SER A 169 -25.15 -9.01 -21.11
C SER A 169 -24.84 -7.58 -21.51
N LYS A 170 -24.39 -6.77 -20.53
CA LYS A 170 -23.94 -5.40 -20.73
C LYS A 170 -22.70 -5.38 -21.65
N PRO A 171 -22.76 -4.77 -22.86
CA PRO A 171 -21.59 -4.57 -23.71
C PRO A 171 -20.66 -3.48 -23.18
N ILE A 172 -19.45 -3.45 -23.73
CA ILE A 172 -18.47 -2.38 -23.48
C ILE A 172 -18.97 -1.03 -24.04
N GLY A 173 -18.81 0.02 -23.23
CA GLY A 173 -19.16 1.38 -23.60
C GLY A 173 -18.19 2.02 -24.60
N VAL A 174 -18.35 3.32 -24.80
CA VAL A 174 -17.60 4.13 -25.77
C VAL A 174 -16.16 4.34 -25.31
N HIS A 175 -15.19 4.01 -26.15
CA HIS A 175 -13.77 4.23 -25.88
C HIS A 175 -12.94 4.31 -27.18
N TYR A 176 -11.64 4.53 -27.04
CA TYR A 176 -10.60 4.39 -28.07
C TYR A 176 -9.36 3.76 -27.42
N ASP A 177 -8.45 3.18 -28.20
CA ASP A 177 -7.34 2.38 -27.66
C ASP A 177 -6.20 3.20 -27.07
N GLN A 178 -5.91 4.39 -27.63
CA GLN A 178 -4.83 5.26 -27.18
C GLN A 178 -4.95 5.61 -25.69
N ILE A 179 -6.17 5.56 -25.14
CA ILE A 179 -6.41 5.81 -23.72
C ILE A 179 -5.62 4.85 -22.81
N PHE A 180 -5.27 3.66 -23.31
CA PHE A 180 -4.54 2.61 -22.60
C PHE A 180 -3.05 2.49 -22.99
N LEU A 181 -2.58 3.22 -23.99
CA LEU A 181 -1.23 3.08 -24.60
C LEU A 181 -0.51 4.43 -24.69
N ARG A 182 -0.23 5.04 -23.52
CA ARG A 182 0.15 6.46 -23.43
C ARG A 182 1.65 6.77 -23.22
N HIS A 183 2.56 5.81 -23.13
CA HIS A 183 4.01 6.11 -23.11
C HIS A 183 4.62 6.15 -24.52
N GLY A 184 3.99 5.51 -25.51
CA GLY A 184 4.41 5.58 -26.91
C GLY A 184 3.82 6.76 -27.69
N GLU A 185 4.39 7.05 -28.87
CA GLU A 185 3.66 7.83 -29.89
C GLU A 185 2.39 7.05 -30.28
N PRO A 186 1.28 7.73 -30.67
CA PRO A 186 0.02 7.09 -31.08
C PRO A 186 0.13 6.46 -32.47
N THR A 187 1.13 5.59 -32.63
CA THR A 187 1.49 4.87 -33.85
C THR A 187 0.99 3.44 -33.81
N SER A 188 0.34 3.01 -32.72
CA SER A 188 -0.18 1.66 -32.62
C SER A 188 -1.33 1.41 -33.61
N VAL A 189 -1.40 0.19 -34.13
CA VAL A 189 -2.51 -0.30 -34.95
C VAL A 189 -3.16 -1.46 -34.21
N THR A 190 -4.48 -1.39 -34.04
CA THR A 190 -5.25 -2.50 -33.48
C THR A 190 -5.91 -3.29 -34.60
N ALA A 191 -5.77 -4.61 -34.54
CA ALA A 191 -6.47 -5.59 -35.33
C ALA A 191 -7.54 -6.26 -34.46
N TRP A 192 -8.79 -5.87 -34.67
CA TRP A 192 -9.92 -6.55 -34.06
C TRP A 192 -10.28 -7.79 -34.87
N VAL A 193 -10.26 -8.96 -34.23
CA VAL A 193 -10.50 -10.26 -34.87
C VAL A 193 -11.72 -10.93 -34.25
N PRO A 194 -12.84 -11.09 -34.99
CA PRO A 194 -13.97 -11.90 -34.57
C PRO A 194 -13.57 -13.38 -34.55
N MET A 195 -13.66 -14.01 -33.38
CA MET A 195 -13.34 -15.42 -33.20
C MET A 195 -14.60 -16.27 -33.41
N GLY A 196 -15.12 -16.28 -34.62
CA GLY A 196 -16.41 -16.89 -34.97
C GLY A 196 -17.27 -15.96 -35.83
N ASP A 197 -18.33 -16.49 -36.42
CA ASP A 197 -19.32 -15.67 -37.11
C ASP A 197 -20.16 -14.91 -36.09
N ILE A 198 -20.46 -13.64 -36.39
CA ILE A 198 -21.24 -12.75 -35.53
C ILE A 198 -22.33 -12.12 -36.40
N LYS A 199 -23.59 -12.43 -36.10
CA LYS A 199 -24.75 -11.78 -36.74
C LYS A 199 -24.72 -10.28 -36.44
N ILE A 200 -25.42 -9.48 -37.25
CA ILE A 200 -25.48 -8.02 -37.05
C ILE A 200 -26.00 -7.62 -35.66
N ASN A 201 -26.90 -8.42 -35.08
CA ASN A 201 -27.43 -8.27 -33.72
C ASN A 201 -26.66 -9.10 -32.66
N GLY A 202 -25.58 -9.77 -33.02
CA GLY A 202 -24.80 -10.67 -32.16
C GLY A 202 -23.78 -9.97 -31.23
N GLY A 203 -23.92 -8.66 -31.01
CA GLY A 203 -23.05 -7.92 -30.09
C GLY A 203 -21.65 -7.63 -30.64
N GLY A 204 -21.54 -7.45 -31.96
CA GLY A 204 -20.31 -7.10 -32.67
C GLY A 204 -19.78 -5.71 -32.30
N LEU A 205 -18.52 -5.46 -32.66
CA LEU A 205 -17.88 -4.15 -32.49
C LEU A 205 -18.51 -3.13 -33.45
N ILE A 206 -18.65 -1.89 -33.00
CA ILE A 206 -19.20 -0.80 -33.79
C ILE A 206 -18.25 0.40 -33.74
N TYR A 207 -18.18 1.15 -34.83
CA TYR A 207 -17.28 2.29 -34.97
C TYR A 207 -18.08 3.57 -35.20
N LEU A 208 -17.68 4.67 -34.56
CA LEU A 208 -18.31 5.95 -34.83
C LEU A 208 -17.84 6.47 -36.19
N GLU A 209 -18.77 6.90 -37.04
CA GLU A 209 -18.46 7.51 -38.34
C GLU A 209 -17.51 8.70 -38.16
N ASN A 210 -16.35 8.68 -38.82
CA ASN A 210 -15.25 9.64 -38.65
C ASN A 210 -14.77 9.81 -37.19
N GLY A 211 -14.90 8.77 -36.36
CA GLY A 211 -14.60 8.82 -34.93
C GLY A 211 -13.13 9.10 -34.59
N ASP A 212 -12.18 8.81 -35.48
CA ASP A 212 -10.75 9.08 -35.23
C ASP A 212 -10.51 10.58 -34.99
N SER A 213 -11.20 11.45 -35.74
CA SER A 213 -11.12 12.90 -35.55
C SER A 213 -11.63 13.35 -34.18
N VAL A 214 -12.70 12.72 -33.67
CA VAL A 214 -13.26 12.98 -32.34
C VAL A 214 -12.27 12.57 -31.26
N GLY A 215 -11.68 11.38 -31.37
CA GLY A 215 -10.67 10.90 -30.42
C GLY A 215 -9.43 11.80 -30.38
N GLN A 216 -8.92 12.22 -31.54
CA GLN A 216 -7.80 13.16 -31.62
C GLN A 216 -8.12 14.52 -30.97
N GLU A 217 -9.34 15.04 -31.16
CA GLU A 217 -9.78 16.28 -30.52
C GLU A 217 -9.84 16.15 -29.00
N ILE A 218 -10.37 15.04 -28.48
CA ILE A 218 -10.40 14.76 -27.03
C ILE A 218 -8.98 14.76 -26.45
N GLU A 219 -8.04 14.10 -27.11
CA GLU A 219 -6.62 14.06 -26.70
C GLU A 219 -5.98 15.46 -26.69
N LEU A 220 -6.24 16.24 -27.74
CA LEU A 220 -5.72 17.60 -27.87
C LEU A 220 -6.28 18.52 -26.77
N GLN A 221 -7.60 18.46 -26.53
CA GLN A 221 -8.26 19.26 -25.49
C GLN A 221 -7.71 18.93 -24.10
N PHE A 222 -7.48 17.65 -23.80
CA PHE A 222 -6.86 17.27 -22.53
C PHE A 222 -5.44 17.81 -22.42
N THR A 223 -4.62 17.59 -23.45
CA THR A 223 -3.22 18.04 -23.48
C THR A 223 -3.12 19.55 -23.26
N ASN A 224 -4.03 20.32 -23.88
CA ASN A 224 -4.10 21.77 -23.71
C ASN A 224 -4.49 22.17 -22.28
N LYS A 225 -5.47 21.50 -21.66
CA LYS A 225 -5.84 21.75 -20.26
C LYS A 225 -4.69 21.45 -19.29
N ALA A 226 -3.96 20.35 -19.51
CA ALA A 226 -2.82 20.00 -18.67
C ALA A 226 -1.68 21.03 -18.77
N LYS A 227 -1.39 21.51 -19.98
CA LYS A 227 -0.43 22.61 -20.21
C LYS A 227 -0.86 23.91 -19.53
N GLN A 228 -2.15 24.28 -19.62
CA GLN A 228 -2.69 25.46 -18.95
C GLN A 228 -2.61 25.35 -17.41
N ALA A 229 -2.70 24.14 -16.86
CA ALA A 229 -2.53 23.85 -15.44
C ALA A 229 -1.07 23.81 -14.98
N GLY A 230 -0.09 24.01 -15.89
CA GLY A 230 1.34 24.00 -15.57
C GLY A 230 1.92 22.62 -15.28
N LEU A 231 1.21 21.54 -15.63
CA LEU A 231 1.71 20.18 -15.46
C LEU A 231 2.84 19.89 -16.45
N SER A 232 3.89 19.23 -15.99
CA SER A 232 4.87 18.61 -16.90
C SER A 232 4.20 17.52 -17.74
N GLU A 233 4.81 17.11 -18.85
CA GLU A 233 4.25 16.04 -19.70
C GLU A 233 4.05 14.72 -18.94
N GLU A 234 4.93 14.42 -17.98
CA GLU A 234 4.87 13.21 -17.17
C GLU A 234 3.74 13.27 -16.13
N GLU A 235 3.57 14.43 -15.48
CA GLU A 235 2.47 14.68 -14.55
C GLU A 235 1.11 14.73 -15.27
N ALA A 236 1.06 15.31 -16.47
CA ALA A 236 -0.13 15.32 -17.31
C ALA A 236 -0.59 13.90 -17.68
N ARG A 237 0.35 13.03 -18.07
CA ARG A 237 0.08 11.61 -18.36
C ARG A 237 -0.40 10.86 -17.11
N SER A 238 0.24 11.08 -15.96
CA SER A 238 -0.13 10.45 -14.69
C SER A 238 -1.51 10.92 -14.17
N ALA A 239 -1.80 12.22 -14.26
CA ALA A 239 -3.09 12.80 -13.87
C ALA A 239 -4.24 12.36 -14.80
N PHE A 240 -3.97 12.22 -16.10
CA PHE A 240 -4.91 11.62 -17.05
C PHE A 240 -5.26 10.19 -16.62
N ASN A 241 -4.23 9.36 -16.42
CA ASN A 241 -4.39 7.96 -16.04
C ASN A 241 -5.18 7.86 -14.73
N SER A 242 -4.91 8.71 -13.74
CA SER A 242 -5.63 8.68 -12.45
C SER A 242 -7.11 9.05 -12.57
N ASN A 243 -7.48 10.00 -13.44
CA ASN A 243 -8.88 10.45 -13.59
C ASN A 243 -9.71 9.59 -14.55
N MET A 244 -9.11 8.98 -15.58
CA MET A 244 -9.83 8.13 -16.54
C MET A 244 -9.88 6.64 -16.15
N MET A 245 -9.00 6.19 -15.25
CA MET A 245 -8.98 4.81 -14.74
C MET A 245 -10.12 4.48 -13.76
N ALA A 246 -11.05 5.40 -13.49
CA ALA A 246 -12.24 5.07 -12.70
C ALA A 246 -13.16 4.08 -13.44
N THR A 247 -13.20 4.11 -14.78
CA THR A 247 -13.97 3.18 -15.63
C THR A 247 -13.32 2.84 -16.99
N GLY A 248 -12.36 3.63 -17.49
CA GLY A 248 -11.71 3.42 -18.80
C GLY A 248 -12.60 3.71 -20.02
N LEU A 249 -13.79 4.29 -19.82
CA LEU A 249 -14.78 4.58 -20.85
C LEU A 249 -15.00 6.09 -20.97
N LEU A 250 -15.22 6.59 -22.20
CA LEU A 250 -15.66 7.96 -22.45
C LEU A 250 -17.14 8.16 -22.11
N SER A 251 -17.95 7.12 -22.34
CA SER A 251 -19.38 7.13 -22.06
C SER A 251 -19.90 5.70 -21.97
N GLU A 252 -20.87 5.48 -21.08
CA GLU A 252 -21.66 4.24 -20.99
C GLU A 252 -22.89 4.28 -21.90
N HIS A 253 -23.12 5.39 -22.60
CA HIS A 253 -24.30 5.70 -23.40
C HIS A 253 -23.91 5.97 -24.86
N PRO A 254 -23.70 4.92 -25.69
CA PRO A 254 -23.26 5.07 -27.07
C PRO A 254 -24.25 5.85 -27.97
N ALA A 255 -25.56 5.66 -27.81
CA ALA A 255 -26.54 6.36 -28.65
C ALA A 255 -26.52 7.87 -28.38
N GLN A 256 -26.46 8.27 -27.11
CA GLN A 256 -26.29 9.66 -26.72
C GLN A 256 -24.96 10.23 -27.19
N PHE A 257 -23.86 9.49 -27.05
CA PHE A 257 -22.53 9.93 -27.50
C PHE A 257 -22.51 10.24 -29.01
N ALA A 258 -23.12 9.38 -29.82
CA ALA A 258 -23.21 9.61 -31.27
C ALA A 258 -24.06 10.84 -31.61
N LYS A 259 -25.16 11.06 -30.88
CA LYS A 259 -26.01 12.24 -31.02
C LYS A 259 -25.27 13.53 -30.68
N ASP A 260 -24.53 13.55 -29.58
CA ASP A 260 -23.75 14.71 -29.13
C ASP A 260 -22.65 15.10 -30.13
N ASN A 261 -22.12 14.12 -30.85
CA ASN A 261 -21.11 14.32 -31.89
C ASN A 261 -21.71 14.47 -33.31
N ASN A 262 -23.03 14.39 -33.46
CA ASN A 262 -23.73 14.41 -34.74
C ASN A 262 -23.17 13.38 -35.76
N ARG A 263 -22.97 12.14 -35.30
CA ARG A 263 -22.44 11.02 -36.09
C ARG A 263 -23.36 9.79 -35.97
N ARG A 264 -23.12 8.80 -36.83
CA ARG A 264 -23.79 7.50 -36.79
C ARG A 264 -22.83 6.40 -36.34
N TRP A 265 -23.37 5.33 -35.79
CA TRP A 265 -22.62 4.10 -35.51
C TRP A 265 -22.59 3.21 -36.76
N LEU A 266 -21.39 2.84 -37.19
CA LEU A 266 -21.16 1.90 -38.28
C LEU A 266 -21.15 0.47 -37.74
N VAL A 267 -21.99 -0.37 -38.32
CA VAL A 267 -22.23 -1.75 -37.86
C VAL A 267 -22.02 -2.75 -39.00
N SER A 268 -21.76 -4.01 -38.67
CA SER A 268 -21.66 -5.10 -39.65
C SER A 268 -21.96 -6.45 -38.99
N ALA A 269 -22.32 -7.43 -39.81
CA ALA A 269 -22.07 -8.82 -39.49
C ALA A 269 -20.60 -9.16 -39.77
N TYR A 270 -20.06 -10.14 -39.06
CA TYR A 270 -18.67 -10.57 -39.16
C TYR A 270 -18.59 -12.06 -39.39
N GLU A 271 -17.53 -12.49 -40.07
CA GLU A 271 -17.23 -13.89 -40.30
C GLU A 271 -15.88 -14.25 -39.68
N ALA A 272 -15.73 -15.48 -39.19
CA ALA A 272 -14.43 -15.98 -38.79
C ALA A 272 -13.43 -15.85 -39.95
N GLY A 273 -12.27 -15.27 -39.67
CA GLY A 273 -11.24 -14.92 -40.66
C GLY A 273 -11.18 -13.44 -41.03
N ASP A 274 -12.24 -12.67 -40.74
CA ASP A 274 -12.23 -11.23 -40.93
C ASP A 274 -11.28 -10.52 -39.96
N VAL A 275 -10.82 -9.32 -40.33
CA VAL A 275 -10.01 -8.45 -39.47
C VAL A 275 -10.42 -7.00 -39.69
N VAL A 276 -10.65 -6.24 -38.62
CA VAL A 276 -10.76 -4.77 -38.71
C VAL A 276 -9.47 -4.16 -38.18
N LEU A 277 -8.69 -3.54 -39.05
CA LEU A 277 -7.57 -2.72 -38.62
C LEU A 277 -8.09 -1.32 -38.33
N HIS A 278 -7.75 -0.75 -37.18
CA HIS A 278 -8.24 0.59 -36.81
C HIS A 278 -7.20 1.41 -36.04
N LYS A 279 -7.32 2.74 -36.20
CA LYS A 279 -6.44 3.74 -35.58
C LYS A 279 -6.59 3.76 -34.06
N PRO A 280 -5.58 4.24 -33.32
CA PRO A 280 -5.63 4.21 -31.87
C PRO A 280 -6.64 5.20 -31.28
N HIS A 281 -7.06 6.23 -32.02
CA HIS A 281 -8.05 7.22 -31.58
C HIS A 281 -9.48 6.97 -32.09
N ILE A 282 -9.70 5.97 -32.96
CA ILE A 282 -11.03 5.70 -33.49
C ILE A 282 -11.99 5.34 -32.36
N ILE A 283 -13.09 6.10 -32.25
CA ILE A 283 -14.13 5.82 -31.26
C ILE A 283 -14.88 4.54 -31.64
N HIS A 284 -14.94 3.59 -30.72
CA HIS A 284 -15.65 2.34 -30.88
C HIS A 284 -16.37 1.91 -29.60
N ALA A 285 -17.35 1.01 -29.76
CA ALA A 285 -18.15 0.42 -28.69
C ALA A 285 -18.63 -0.98 -29.12
N SER A 286 -19.45 -1.65 -28.32
CA SER A 286 -20.14 -2.87 -28.75
C SER A 286 -21.65 -2.77 -28.58
N THR A 287 -22.38 -3.53 -29.39
CA THR A 287 -23.83 -3.69 -29.24
C THR A 287 -24.18 -4.76 -28.21
N ILE A 288 -25.41 -4.71 -27.69
CA ILE A 288 -25.98 -5.79 -26.88
C ILE A 288 -26.08 -7.02 -27.77
N ASN A 289 -25.63 -8.17 -27.26
CA ASN A 289 -25.78 -9.43 -27.95
C ASN A 289 -27.25 -9.90 -27.86
N ASN A 290 -27.97 -9.79 -28.96
CA ASN A 290 -29.36 -10.21 -29.12
C ASN A 290 -29.46 -11.42 -30.06
N ASP A 291 -28.41 -12.23 -30.18
CA ASP A 291 -28.44 -13.44 -31.00
C ASP A 291 -29.53 -14.41 -30.52
N GLU A 292 -30.45 -14.73 -31.42
CA GLU A 292 -31.61 -15.58 -31.16
C GLU A 292 -31.23 -17.05 -30.88
N ASP A 293 -30.07 -17.50 -31.38
CA ASP A 293 -29.55 -18.84 -31.17
C ASP A 293 -28.72 -18.94 -29.88
N ASN A 294 -28.69 -17.86 -29.08
CA ASN A 294 -27.89 -17.72 -27.86
C ASN A 294 -26.38 -17.88 -28.08
N VAL A 295 -25.87 -17.52 -29.26
CA VAL A 295 -24.44 -17.58 -29.57
C VAL A 295 -23.67 -16.57 -28.71
N ILE A 296 -22.62 -17.02 -28.03
CA ILE A 296 -21.67 -16.15 -27.32
C ILE A 296 -20.73 -15.53 -28.35
N ARG A 297 -20.68 -14.19 -28.38
CA ARG A 297 -19.69 -13.48 -29.18
C ARG A 297 -18.32 -13.61 -28.52
N LEU A 298 -17.31 -13.95 -29.31
CA LEU A 298 -15.91 -13.96 -28.90
C LEU A 298 -15.11 -13.17 -29.92
N ALA A 299 -14.21 -12.30 -29.44
CA ALA A 299 -13.29 -11.56 -30.29
C ALA A 299 -12.00 -11.26 -29.54
N THR A 300 -10.96 -10.89 -30.28
CA THR A 300 -9.69 -10.43 -29.70
C THR A 300 -9.22 -9.11 -30.30
N ASP A 301 -8.63 -8.27 -29.45
CA ASP A 301 -7.96 -7.03 -29.83
C ASP A 301 -6.44 -7.32 -29.88
N LEU A 302 -5.89 -7.53 -31.07
CA LEU A 302 -4.46 -7.74 -31.28
C LEU A 302 -3.82 -6.41 -31.64
N ARG A 303 -2.71 -6.04 -30.98
CA ARG A 303 -2.14 -4.69 -31.11
C ARG A 303 -0.69 -4.76 -31.57
N PHE A 304 -0.33 -3.84 -32.46
CA PHE A 304 0.98 -3.77 -33.08
C PHE A 304 1.55 -2.35 -32.98
N CYS A 305 2.87 -2.22 -32.85
CA CYS A 305 3.57 -0.94 -32.87
C CYS A 305 4.87 -1.00 -33.67
N ASP A 306 5.42 0.17 -33.95
CA ASP A 306 6.76 0.35 -34.51
C ASP A 306 7.80 0.32 -33.37
N SER A 307 8.59 -0.75 -33.30
CA SER A 307 9.61 -0.93 -32.26
C SER A 307 10.84 -0.02 -32.43
N SER A 308 10.99 0.64 -33.58
CA SER A 308 12.03 1.65 -33.78
C SER A 308 11.74 2.96 -33.03
N LYS A 309 10.49 3.17 -32.59
CA LYS A 309 10.01 4.34 -31.86
C LYS A 309 9.78 4.04 -30.38
N PRO A 310 9.64 5.07 -29.51
CA PRO A 310 9.19 4.86 -28.14
C PRO A 310 7.80 4.21 -28.09
N TYR A 311 7.66 3.15 -27.29
CA TYR A 311 6.40 2.43 -27.06
C TYR A 311 6.25 2.01 -25.60
N ASP A 312 5.02 1.72 -25.17
CA ASP A 312 4.73 1.20 -23.82
C ASP A 312 5.33 -0.19 -23.62
N LYS A 313 6.43 -0.27 -22.86
CA LYS A 313 7.02 -1.54 -22.44
C LYS A 313 6.25 -2.11 -21.24
N PRO A 314 5.90 -3.42 -21.25
CA PRO A 314 5.34 -4.08 -20.08
C PRO A 314 6.20 -3.90 -18.81
N LEU A 315 5.56 -3.74 -17.66
CA LEU A 315 6.24 -3.68 -16.35
C LEU A 315 7.13 -4.91 -16.09
N GLN A 316 6.79 -6.06 -16.68
CA GLN A 316 7.58 -7.29 -16.60
C GLN A 316 8.96 -7.15 -17.24
N ASP A 317 9.09 -6.38 -18.32
CA ASP A 317 10.38 -6.15 -18.98
C ASP A 317 11.26 -5.18 -18.17
N VAL A 318 10.63 -4.24 -17.43
CA VAL A 318 11.32 -3.37 -16.47
C VAL A 318 11.88 -4.17 -15.29
N LEU A 319 11.14 -5.19 -14.82
CA LEU A 319 11.59 -6.10 -13.75
C LEU A 319 12.75 -7.02 -14.18
N GLN A 320 12.94 -7.24 -15.48
CA GLN A 320 14.07 -8.02 -16.01
C GLN A 320 15.36 -7.21 -16.15
N LEU A 321 15.32 -5.89 -15.97
CA LEU A 321 16.54 -5.07 -15.96
C LEU A 321 17.46 -5.53 -14.82
N GLN A 322 18.71 -5.83 -15.14
CA GLN A 322 19.69 -6.28 -14.16
C GLN A 322 19.82 -5.31 -12.98
N SER A 323 19.77 -3.99 -13.22
CA SER A 323 19.81 -2.97 -12.16
C SER A 323 18.65 -3.11 -11.17
N VAL A 324 17.45 -3.41 -11.65
CA VAL A 324 16.25 -3.63 -10.83
C VAL A 324 16.39 -4.93 -10.03
N GLN A 325 16.86 -6.01 -10.66
CA GLN A 325 17.11 -7.28 -9.97
C GLN A 325 18.15 -7.15 -8.85
N HIS A 326 19.28 -6.48 -9.11
CA HIS A 326 20.29 -6.20 -8.08
C HIS A 326 19.72 -5.34 -6.94
N GLY A 327 18.89 -4.34 -7.26
CA GLY A 327 18.22 -3.51 -6.27
C GLY A 327 17.28 -4.32 -5.37
N VAL A 328 16.49 -5.22 -5.95
CA VAL A 328 15.59 -6.13 -5.21
C VAL A 328 16.41 -7.10 -4.33
N ILE A 329 17.47 -7.71 -4.87
CA ILE A 329 18.34 -8.61 -4.10
C ILE A 329 18.99 -7.86 -2.92
N ALA A 330 19.54 -6.67 -3.16
CA ALA A 330 20.14 -5.86 -2.11
C ALA A 330 19.12 -5.54 -1.01
N LEU A 331 17.89 -5.17 -1.37
CA LEU A 331 16.80 -4.95 -0.43
C LEU A 331 16.48 -6.21 0.39
N LEU A 332 16.34 -7.36 -0.28
CA LEU A 332 16.08 -8.65 0.38
C LEU A 332 17.21 -9.03 1.35
N VAL A 333 18.48 -8.81 0.99
CA VAL A 333 19.63 -9.03 1.85
C VAL A 333 19.58 -8.13 3.08
N VAL A 334 19.28 -6.84 2.92
CA VAL A 334 19.13 -5.90 4.04
C VAL A 334 17.98 -6.30 4.97
N LEU A 335 16.84 -6.73 4.40
CA LEU A 335 15.70 -7.21 5.18
C LEU A 335 16.02 -8.50 5.93
N LEU A 336 16.68 -9.46 5.29
CA LEU A 336 17.12 -10.71 5.91
C LEU A 336 18.11 -10.42 7.03
N ALA A 337 19.10 -9.57 6.80
CA ALA A 337 20.06 -9.14 7.83
C ALA A 337 19.36 -8.49 9.03
N LYS A 338 18.34 -7.65 8.80
CA LYS A 338 17.52 -7.06 9.86
C LYS A 338 16.78 -8.12 10.69
N VAL A 339 16.18 -9.12 10.03
CA VAL A 339 15.47 -10.23 10.69
C VAL A 339 16.43 -11.07 11.51
N ILE A 340 17.55 -11.49 10.93
CA ILE A 340 18.59 -12.28 11.61
C ILE A 340 19.12 -11.51 12.82
N ASN A 341 19.50 -10.25 12.65
CA ASN A 341 19.99 -9.40 13.75
C ASN A 341 18.93 -9.27 14.86
N SER A 342 17.65 -9.06 14.53
CA SER A 342 16.58 -9.00 15.52
C SER A 342 16.44 -10.29 16.30
N ARG A 343 16.55 -11.46 15.65
CA ARG A 343 16.49 -12.76 16.32
C ARG A 343 17.71 -13.01 17.21
N LEU A 344 18.91 -12.69 16.74
CA LEU A 344 20.13 -12.80 17.54
C LEU A 344 20.09 -11.89 18.78
N ASN A 345 19.61 -10.65 18.63
CA ASN A 345 19.41 -9.73 19.75
C ASN A 345 18.42 -10.29 20.76
N GLN A 346 17.26 -10.76 20.32
CA GLN A 346 16.26 -11.35 21.21
C GLN A 346 16.81 -12.58 21.94
N LEU A 347 17.49 -13.48 21.24
CA LEU A 347 18.11 -14.66 21.86
C LEU A 347 19.16 -14.27 22.90
N LYS A 348 20.01 -13.27 22.62
CA LYS A 348 21.06 -12.87 23.56
C LYS A 348 20.50 -12.12 24.77
N GLN A 349 19.56 -11.20 24.56
CA GLN A 349 18.93 -10.42 25.61
C GLN A 349 18.13 -11.30 26.58
N ASN A 350 17.50 -12.36 26.07
CA ASN A 350 16.70 -13.31 26.87
C ASN A 350 17.49 -14.55 27.33
N ASN A 351 18.82 -14.47 27.38
CA ASN A 351 19.67 -15.56 27.88
C ASN A 351 19.46 -16.90 27.15
N ARG A 352 19.03 -16.86 25.87
CA ARG A 352 18.65 -17.99 25.01
C ARG A 352 17.52 -18.85 25.59
N LEU A 353 16.72 -18.30 26.50
CA LEU A 353 15.52 -18.94 27.03
C LEU A 353 14.30 -18.47 26.23
N PRO A 354 13.31 -19.35 26.01
CA PRO A 354 12.04 -18.94 25.40
C PRO A 354 11.28 -17.99 26.34
N SER A 355 10.57 -17.03 25.76
CA SER A 355 9.65 -16.15 26.49
C SER A 355 8.50 -16.99 27.10
N ARG A 356 8.11 -16.65 28.33
CA ARG A 356 6.97 -17.27 28.99
C ARG A 356 5.65 -16.69 28.44
N PRO A 357 4.55 -17.46 28.43
CA PRO A 357 3.23 -16.89 28.22
C PRO A 357 2.93 -15.83 29.28
N TRP A 358 2.32 -14.72 28.86
CA TRP A 358 1.88 -13.67 29.77
C TRP A 358 0.71 -14.15 30.64
N ASP A 359 0.78 -13.87 31.94
CA ASP A 359 -0.27 -14.17 32.91
C ASP A 359 -0.34 -13.04 33.94
N SER A 360 -1.31 -12.14 33.80
CA SER A 360 -1.45 -10.96 34.66
C SER A 360 -1.69 -11.28 36.13
N HIS A 361 -2.25 -12.46 36.44
CA HIS A 361 -2.54 -12.85 37.82
C HIS A 361 -1.30 -13.27 38.61
N LYS A 362 -0.18 -13.54 37.92
CA LYS A 362 1.10 -13.86 38.54
C LYS A 362 1.99 -12.65 38.75
N GLU A 363 1.59 -11.49 38.21
CA GLU A 363 2.41 -10.29 38.22
C GLU A 363 1.94 -9.26 39.25
N LEU A 364 2.89 -8.68 39.96
CA LEU A 364 2.71 -7.51 40.82
C LEU A 364 3.71 -6.45 40.38
N VAL A 365 3.19 -5.36 39.81
CA VAL A 365 4.02 -4.26 39.32
C VAL A 365 4.22 -3.22 40.41
N LEU A 366 5.46 -2.82 40.65
CA LEU A 366 5.80 -1.61 41.40
C LEU A 366 6.29 -0.54 40.43
N LEU A 367 5.62 0.61 40.42
CA LEU A 367 5.87 1.72 39.51
C LEU A 367 6.16 3.01 40.29
N THR A 368 7.35 3.60 40.11
CA THR A 368 7.66 4.92 40.69
C THR A 368 7.16 6.05 39.79
N GLY A 369 6.69 7.16 40.38
CA GLY A 369 6.18 8.32 39.65
C GLY A 369 4.81 8.08 38.99
N GLY A 370 3.94 7.28 39.63
CA GLY A 370 2.67 6.83 39.04
C GLY A 370 1.53 7.86 39.04
N CYS A 371 1.70 9.04 39.64
CA CYS A 371 0.63 10.03 39.75
C CYS A 371 0.60 11.05 38.59
N SER A 372 1.59 11.07 37.68
CA SER A 372 1.62 12.02 36.56
C SER A 372 2.30 11.46 35.31
N GLY A 373 2.16 12.18 34.18
CA GLY A 373 2.87 11.93 32.93
C GLY A 373 2.85 10.47 32.46
N ILE A 374 4.02 9.97 32.06
CA ILE A 374 4.22 8.59 31.56
C ILE A 374 3.83 7.55 32.62
N GLY A 375 4.15 7.80 33.90
CA GLY A 375 3.82 6.87 34.99
C GLY A 375 2.32 6.70 35.19
N LYS A 376 1.55 7.80 35.16
CA LYS A 376 0.09 7.73 35.21
C LYS A 376 -0.48 6.92 34.04
N GLN A 377 0.02 7.15 32.83
CA GLN A 377 -0.44 6.41 31.65
C GLN A 377 -0.10 4.92 31.74
N MET A 378 1.11 4.57 32.19
CA MET A 378 1.51 3.17 32.43
C MET A 378 0.63 2.50 33.48
N MET A 379 0.32 3.18 34.58
CA MET A 379 -0.59 2.67 35.62
C MET A 379 -1.98 2.39 35.03
N GLN A 380 -2.54 3.30 34.22
CA GLN A 380 -3.84 3.11 33.60
C GLN A 380 -3.85 1.93 32.62
N ASP A 381 -2.79 1.76 31.83
CA ASP A 381 -2.68 0.66 30.87
C ASP A 381 -2.47 -0.70 31.56
N LEU A 382 -1.71 -0.74 32.66
CA LEU A 382 -1.58 -1.94 33.50
C LEU A 382 -2.91 -2.33 34.15
N ALA A 383 -3.68 -1.36 34.64
CA ALA A 383 -5.00 -1.59 35.21
C ALA A 383 -5.97 -2.17 34.17
N ARG A 384 -5.93 -1.69 32.92
CA ARG A 384 -6.72 -2.25 31.80
C ARG A 384 -6.38 -3.70 31.47
N LEU A 385 -5.16 -4.14 31.79
CA LEU A 385 -4.71 -5.53 31.65
C LEU A 385 -4.97 -6.38 32.90
N ASN A 386 -5.71 -5.85 33.88
CA ASN A 386 -5.99 -6.49 35.17
C ASN A 386 -4.72 -6.91 35.94
N VAL A 387 -3.64 -6.12 35.80
CA VAL A 387 -2.38 -6.36 36.53
C VAL A 387 -2.44 -5.63 37.86
N LYS A 388 -2.16 -6.36 38.95
CA LYS A 388 -2.05 -5.76 40.27
C LYS A 388 -0.88 -4.78 40.27
N THR A 389 -1.15 -3.51 40.57
CA THR A 389 -0.17 -2.42 40.40
C THR A 389 -0.04 -1.61 41.68
N ILE A 390 1.19 -1.31 42.06
CA ILE A 390 1.53 -0.43 43.18
C ILE A 390 2.22 0.79 42.58
N ILE A 391 1.74 1.98 42.92
CA ILE A 391 2.37 3.24 42.55
C ILE A 391 3.01 3.90 43.77
N LEU A 392 4.28 4.30 43.61
CA LEU A 392 5.01 5.13 44.57
C LEU A 392 5.11 6.54 44.00
N ASP A 393 4.66 7.53 44.76
CA ASP A 393 4.79 8.93 44.36
C ASP A 393 4.83 9.82 45.62
N ILE A 394 5.49 10.97 45.52
CA ILE A 394 5.51 11.97 46.59
C ILE A 394 4.17 12.72 46.65
N LYS A 395 3.49 12.86 45.51
CA LYS A 395 2.18 13.50 45.40
C LYS A 395 1.07 12.45 45.47
N GLU A 396 0.02 12.78 46.20
CA GLU A 396 -1.19 11.97 46.21
C GLU A 396 -1.90 12.05 44.85
N PRO A 397 -2.52 10.95 44.39
CA PRO A 397 -3.21 10.93 43.10
C PRO A 397 -4.40 11.90 43.14
N SER A 398 -4.45 12.84 42.20
CA SER A 398 -5.57 13.77 42.01
C SER A 398 -6.78 13.16 41.31
N PHE A 399 -6.79 11.83 41.16
CA PHE A 399 -7.77 11.05 40.42
C PHE A 399 -8.10 9.78 41.19
N GLN A 400 -9.28 9.22 40.94
CA GLN A 400 -9.67 7.95 41.54
C GLN A 400 -8.80 6.81 40.99
N LEU A 401 -8.21 6.02 41.88
CA LEU A 401 -7.39 4.87 41.50
C LEU A 401 -8.29 3.78 40.88
N PRO A 402 -7.88 3.18 39.74
CA PRO A 402 -8.53 2.00 39.22
C PRO A 402 -8.50 0.81 40.20
N ALA A 403 -9.44 -0.12 40.06
CA ALA A 403 -9.42 -1.36 40.85
C ALA A 403 -8.11 -2.14 40.63
N GLY A 404 -7.54 -2.67 41.72
CA GLY A 404 -6.26 -3.39 41.67
C GLY A 404 -5.01 -2.50 41.66
N VAL A 405 -5.18 -1.17 41.74
CA VAL A 405 -4.08 -0.20 41.89
C VAL A 405 -3.99 0.29 43.34
N PHE A 406 -2.80 0.24 43.92
CA PHE A 406 -2.52 0.65 45.30
C PHE A 406 -1.51 1.80 45.32
N PHE A 407 -1.76 2.82 46.13
CA PHE A 407 -0.89 3.97 46.26
C PHE A 407 -0.18 3.96 47.62
N TYR A 408 1.12 4.21 47.60
CA TYR A 408 1.93 4.49 48.78
C TYR A 408 2.65 5.83 48.58
N LYS A 409 2.35 6.79 49.46
CA LYS A 409 3.05 8.08 49.47
C LYS A 409 4.50 7.85 49.88
N THR A 410 5.43 8.16 49.00
CA THR A 410 6.84 7.83 49.22
C THR A 410 7.73 8.85 48.53
N ASP A 411 8.56 9.53 49.31
CA ASP A 411 9.74 10.18 48.77
C ASP A 411 10.81 9.12 48.51
N ILE A 412 11.05 8.83 47.23
CA ILE A 412 12.00 7.79 46.82
C ILE A 412 13.47 8.21 46.99
N THR A 413 13.73 9.45 47.38
CA THR A 413 15.08 9.93 47.76
C THR A 413 15.43 9.52 49.19
N ASP A 414 14.44 9.28 50.05
CA ASP A 414 14.65 8.79 51.41
C ASP A 414 14.77 7.26 51.44
N ARG A 415 16.01 6.79 51.53
CA ARG A 415 16.34 5.36 51.63
C ARG A 415 15.63 4.64 52.79
N THR A 416 15.45 5.30 53.93
CA THR A 416 14.82 4.70 55.12
C THR A 416 13.33 4.50 54.87
N LEU A 417 12.68 5.53 54.30
CA LEU A 417 11.27 5.46 53.92
C LEU A 417 11.03 4.40 52.84
N VAL A 418 11.90 4.32 51.82
CA VAL A 418 11.80 3.27 50.78
C VAL A 418 11.85 1.87 51.40
N LYS A 419 12.73 1.63 52.38
CA LYS A 419 12.82 0.34 53.08
C LYS A 419 11.58 0.03 53.93
N GLU A 420 11.06 1.03 54.63
CA GLU A 420 9.82 0.90 55.42
C GLU A 420 8.64 0.54 54.52
N ILE A 421 8.44 1.32 53.45
CA ILE A 421 7.35 1.12 52.49
C ILE A 421 7.49 -0.21 51.76
N ALA A 422 8.71 -0.63 51.41
CA ALA A 422 8.94 -1.94 50.81
C ALA A 422 8.50 -3.08 51.74
N SER A 423 8.77 -2.95 53.05
CA SER A 423 8.34 -3.94 54.05
C SER A 423 6.82 -3.97 54.16
N ARG A 424 6.18 -2.80 54.18
CA ARG A 424 4.72 -2.69 54.18
C ARG A 424 4.08 -3.27 52.92
N ILE A 425 4.63 -2.98 51.74
CA ILE A 425 4.18 -3.53 50.45
C ILE A 425 4.23 -5.07 50.46
N ARG A 426 5.34 -5.64 50.92
CA ARG A 426 5.48 -7.11 51.00
C ARG A 426 4.41 -7.74 51.88
N ASN A 427 4.07 -7.10 53.00
CA ASN A 427 3.04 -7.57 53.92
C ASN A 427 1.62 -7.39 53.36
N ASP A 428 1.32 -6.22 52.80
CA ASP A 428 -0.02 -5.85 52.37
C ASP A 428 -0.40 -6.47 51.02
N GLN A 429 0.55 -6.49 50.08
CA GLN A 429 0.27 -6.77 48.66
C GLN A 429 1.03 -7.97 48.10
N GLY A 430 2.11 -8.40 48.77
CA GLY A 430 3.03 -9.44 48.31
C GLY A 430 4.30 -8.87 47.70
N HIS A 431 5.10 -9.74 47.07
CA HIS A 431 6.40 -9.38 46.52
C HIS A 431 6.27 -8.93 45.06
N PRO A 432 6.66 -7.69 44.72
CA PRO A 432 6.66 -7.23 43.33
C PRO A 432 7.50 -8.14 42.44
N THR A 433 6.95 -8.46 41.28
CA THR A 433 7.63 -9.23 40.21
C THR A 433 8.13 -8.31 39.12
N ILE A 434 7.56 -7.12 38.97
CA ILE A 434 8.01 -6.12 37.98
C ILE A 434 8.32 -4.83 38.72
N LEU A 435 9.54 -4.31 38.54
CA LEU A 435 9.97 -3.01 39.08
C LEU A 435 10.17 -2.03 37.93
N ILE A 436 9.37 -0.97 37.89
CA ILE A 436 9.49 0.13 36.92
C ILE A 436 10.03 1.36 37.62
N ASN A 437 11.33 1.58 37.45
CA ASN A 437 12.02 2.80 37.86
C ASN A 437 11.76 3.90 36.83
N ASN A 438 10.69 4.68 37.05
CA ASN A 438 10.18 5.69 36.13
C ASN A 438 10.26 7.13 36.65
N ALA A 439 10.13 7.33 37.97
CA ALA A 439 10.17 8.66 38.56
C ALA A 439 11.41 9.45 38.11
N GLY A 440 11.21 10.73 37.82
CA GLY A 440 12.30 11.59 37.40
C GLY A 440 11.96 13.07 37.50
N VAL A 441 13.00 13.88 37.55
CA VAL A 441 12.95 15.35 37.48
C VAL A 441 13.95 15.86 36.45
N ALA A 442 13.67 17.04 35.92
CA ALA A 442 14.54 17.78 35.01
C ALA A 442 14.31 19.28 35.23
N PHE A 443 15.40 20.04 35.19
CA PHE A 443 15.38 21.50 35.31
C PHE A 443 16.28 22.07 34.22
N ASP A 444 15.77 22.93 33.35
CA ASP A 444 16.53 23.56 32.26
C ASP A 444 17.30 24.78 32.81
N GLU A 445 18.62 24.67 33.00
CA GLU A 445 19.48 25.83 33.32
C GLU A 445 20.96 25.52 33.08
N THR A 446 21.79 26.53 32.79
CA THR A 446 23.25 26.33 32.68
C THR A 446 23.82 25.78 34.00
N ILE A 447 24.92 25.02 33.93
CA ILE A 447 25.55 24.45 35.14
C ILE A 447 26.05 25.54 36.10
N LEU A 448 26.35 26.75 35.60
CA LEU A 448 26.84 27.86 36.42
C LEU A 448 25.71 28.55 37.19
N ASP A 449 24.50 28.56 36.62
CA ASP A 449 23.35 29.28 37.18
C ASP A 449 22.37 28.34 37.91
N LYS A 450 22.49 27.02 37.72
CA LYS A 450 21.60 26.03 38.33
C LYS A 450 21.84 25.91 39.83
N PRO A 451 20.81 26.06 40.68
CA PRO A 451 20.94 25.85 42.13
C PRO A 451 21.43 24.44 42.47
N GLU A 452 22.30 24.34 43.47
CA GLU A 452 22.89 23.06 43.91
C GLU A 452 21.79 22.06 44.30
N GLU A 453 20.73 22.53 44.96
CA GLU A 453 19.61 21.70 45.42
C GLU A 453 18.92 20.99 44.25
N GLN A 454 18.79 21.65 43.09
CA GLN A 454 18.21 21.05 41.90
C GLN A 454 19.15 19.99 41.30
N ILE A 455 20.46 20.25 41.26
CA ILE A 455 21.46 19.28 40.78
C ILE A 455 21.42 18.03 41.66
N ARG A 456 21.42 18.19 42.98
CA ARG A 456 21.34 17.07 43.94
C ARG A 456 20.02 16.31 43.76
N LEU A 457 18.90 17.01 43.68
CA LEU A 457 17.59 16.38 43.48
C LEU A 457 17.50 15.57 42.18
N THR A 458 18.07 16.08 41.07
CA THR A 458 18.16 15.34 39.81
C THR A 458 18.89 14.00 40.00
N MET A 459 20.02 13.99 40.70
CA MET A 459 20.78 12.76 40.95
C MET A 459 20.09 11.82 41.94
N GLU A 460 19.49 12.36 43.01
CA GLU A 460 18.77 11.58 44.00
C GLU A 460 17.57 10.86 43.39
N VAL A 461 16.74 11.59 42.63
CA VAL A 461 15.52 11.04 42.03
C VAL A 461 15.84 10.15 40.82
N ASN A 462 16.66 10.61 39.87
CA ASN A 462 16.81 9.93 38.58
C ASN A 462 17.75 8.73 38.61
N ILE A 463 18.57 8.57 39.66
CA ILE A 463 19.53 7.47 39.74
C ILE A 463 19.69 6.87 41.13
N LEU A 464 19.95 7.62 42.20
CA LEU A 464 20.17 7.01 43.52
C LEU A 464 18.93 6.25 44.02
N SER A 465 17.74 6.79 43.75
CA SER A 465 16.47 6.10 44.02
C SER A 465 16.39 4.69 43.39
N HIS A 466 16.98 4.49 42.20
CA HIS A 466 17.00 3.19 41.52
C HIS A 466 17.82 2.16 42.29
N PHE A 467 18.92 2.58 42.94
CA PHE A 467 19.70 1.70 43.80
C PHE A 467 18.89 1.29 45.03
N TRP A 468 18.12 2.21 45.61
CA TRP A 468 17.29 1.95 46.78
C TRP A 468 16.15 0.97 46.45
N THR A 469 15.40 1.21 45.37
CA THR A 469 14.32 0.32 44.96
C THR A 469 14.84 -1.05 44.56
N VAL A 470 15.94 -1.14 43.79
CA VAL A 470 16.53 -2.44 43.42
C VAL A 470 17.00 -3.22 44.65
N LYS A 471 17.64 -2.57 45.62
CA LYS A 471 18.05 -3.24 46.87
C LYS A 471 16.88 -3.83 47.65
N GLU A 472 15.70 -3.20 47.59
CA GLU A 472 14.52 -3.67 48.32
C GLU A 472 13.70 -4.73 47.58
N PHE A 473 13.62 -4.68 46.24
CA PHE A 473 12.69 -5.53 45.48
C PHE A 473 13.34 -6.61 44.62
N LEU A 474 14.61 -6.46 44.23
CA LEU A 474 15.32 -7.48 43.45
C LEU A 474 15.59 -8.80 44.21
N PRO A 475 15.87 -8.83 45.54
CA PRO A 475 16.22 -10.07 46.24
C PRO A 475 15.17 -11.19 46.10
N ASP A 476 13.87 -10.86 46.14
CA ASP A 476 12.80 -11.85 45.97
C ASP A 476 12.66 -12.32 44.51
N MET A 477 12.92 -11.44 43.53
CA MET A 477 12.95 -11.82 42.12
C MET A 477 14.08 -12.82 41.86
N ILE A 478 15.27 -12.60 42.46
CA ILE A 478 16.42 -13.52 42.42
C ILE A 478 16.04 -14.87 43.04
N LYS A 479 15.48 -14.84 44.26
CA LYS A 479 15.09 -16.06 44.97
C LYS A 479 14.09 -16.92 44.17
N LYS A 480 13.20 -16.28 43.39
CA LYS A 480 12.18 -16.95 42.58
C LYS A 480 12.61 -17.22 41.13
N ASP A 481 13.76 -16.69 40.69
CA ASP A 481 14.17 -16.59 39.28
C ASP A 481 12.97 -16.17 38.39
N HIS A 482 12.29 -15.10 38.82
CA HIS A 482 11.14 -14.52 38.14
C HIS A 482 11.05 -13.03 38.45
N GLY A 483 11.08 -12.22 37.39
CA GLY A 483 10.75 -10.82 37.49
C GLY A 483 11.22 -9.99 36.31
N HIS A 484 10.98 -8.69 36.35
CA HIS A 484 11.38 -7.76 35.30
C HIS A 484 11.78 -6.41 35.91
N VAL A 485 13.02 -5.98 35.70
CA VAL A 485 13.48 -4.63 36.09
C VAL A 485 13.50 -3.72 34.86
N ILE A 486 12.73 -2.65 34.92
CA ILE A 486 12.59 -1.66 33.85
C ILE A 486 13.15 -0.31 34.34
N THR A 487 14.11 0.22 33.58
CA THR A 487 14.72 1.54 33.84
C THR A 487 14.26 2.53 32.78
N VAL A 488 13.52 3.58 33.16
CA VAL A 488 13.13 4.65 32.24
C VAL A 488 14.23 5.72 32.23
N SER A 489 15.07 5.68 31.20
CA SER A 489 16.11 6.67 30.94
C SER A 489 15.58 7.77 30.00
N SER A 490 16.39 8.20 29.03
CA SER A 490 16.08 9.23 28.05
C SER A 490 17.03 9.11 26.85
N MET A 491 16.70 9.73 25.73
CA MET A 491 17.67 9.96 24.65
C MET A 491 18.88 10.79 25.10
N ALA A 492 18.73 11.60 26.17
CA ALA A 492 19.83 12.32 26.82
C ALA A 492 20.90 11.41 27.45
N SER A 493 20.69 10.09 27.51
CA SER A 493 21.73 9.14 27.91
C SER A 493 22.80 8.92 26.84
N PHE A 494 22.52 9.26 25.58
CA PHE A 494 23.46 9.08 24.47
C PHE A 494 24.14 10.38 24.08
N VAL A 495 23.41 11.49 24.09
CA VAL A 495 23.87 12.82 23.69
C VAL A 495 23.60 13.80 24.82
N GLY A 496 24.65 14.47 25.30
CA GLY A 496 24.50 15.54 26.29
C GLY A 496 23.97 16.81 25.64
N LEU A 497 23.04 17.49 26.32
CA LEU A 497 22.44 18.73 25.84
C LEU A 497 22.89 19.91 26.71
N ALA A 498 23.12 21.07 26.09
CA ALA A 498 23.30 22.32 26.82
C ALA A 498 22.12 22.56 27.79
N GLU A 499 22.40 23.15 28.95
CA GLU A 499 21.45 23.44 30.05
C GLU A 499 20.85 22.20 30.76
N LEU A 500 21.21 21.00 30.34
CA LEU A 500 20.76 19.72 30.90
C LEU A 500 21.93 18.84 31.32
N ALA A 501 23.02 19.43 31.83
CA ALA A 501 24.24 18.71 32.19
C ALA A 501 24.00 17.64 33.28
N ASP A 502 23.36 18.01 34.39
CA ASP A 502 22.97 17.13 35.50
C ASP A 502 21.94 16.08 35.03
N TYR A 503 20.94 16.49 34.25
CA TYR A 503 19.94 15.56 33.70
C TYR A 503 20.58 14.52 32.77
N SER A 504 21.40 14.95 31.80
CA SER A 504 22.12 14.08 30.87
C SER A 504 23.08 13.14 31.61
N CYS A 505 23.77 13.65 32.64
CA CYS A 505 24.59 12.85 33.53
C CYS A 505 23.75 11.76 34.23
N SER A 506 22.62 12.14 34.85
CA SER A 506 21.75 11.20 35.56
C SER A 506 21.16 10.12 34.65
N LYS A 507 20.77 10.46 33.41
CA LYS A 507 20.20 9.51 32.44
C LYS A 507 21.27 8.60 31.82
N SER A 508 22.49 9.10 31.63
CA SER A 508 23.66 8.28 31.29
C SER A 508 24.01 7.31 32.42
N ALA A 509 23.98 7.78 33.68
CA ALA A 509 24.19 6.96 34.85
C ALA A 509 23.11 5.88 35.00
N ALA A 510 21.84 6.19 34.70
CA ALA A 510 20.75 5.22 34.68
C ALA A 510 20.94 4.12 33.62
N LEU A 511 21.47 4.45 32.44
CA LEU A 511 21.84 3.46 31.43
C LEU A 511 22.98 2.57 31.93
N ALA A 512 24.07 3.15 32.43
CA ALA A 512 25.21 2.39 32.94
C ALA A 512 24.82 1.48 34.12
N PHE A 513 23.98 1.99 35.05
CA PHE A 513 23.41 1.21 36.14
C PHE A 513 22.60 0.02 35.62
N HIS A 514 21.74 0.25 34.62
CA HIS A 514 20.94 -0.82 34.02
C HIS A 514 21.80 -1.92 33.39
N GLU A 515 22.85 -1.53 32.67
CA GLU A 515 23.79 -2.45 32.03
C GLU A 515 24.54 -3.27 33.07
N ALA A 516 25.10 -2.62 34.11
CA ALA A 516 25.82 -3.29 35.20
C ALA A 516 24.90 -4.24 35.96
N LEU A 517 23.70 -3.79 36.34
CA LEU A 517 22.72 -4.61 37.05
C LEU A 517 22.30 -5.84 36.24
N THR A 518 22.14 -5.69 34.93
CA THR A 518 21.85 -6.81 34.03
C THR A 518 22.96 -7.87 34.06
N GLN A 519 24.22 -7.45 34.13
CA GLN A 519 25.35 -8.39 34.27
C GLN A 519 25.36 -9.06 35.64
N GLU A 520 25.10 -8.32 36.73
CA GLU A 520 25.04 -8.89 38.07
C GLU A 520 23.92 -9.94 38.21
N ILE A 521 22.71 -9.63 37.73
CA ILE A 521 21.57 -10.56 37.68
C ILE A 521 21.96 -11.86 36.97
N ARG A 522 22.62 -11.74 35.82
CA ARG A 522 23.00 -12.89 35.00
C ARG A 522 24.16 -13.70 35.57
N HIS A 523 25.21 -13.02 36.05
CA HIS A 523 26.52 -13.63 36.29
C HIS A 523 26.87 -13.76 37.78
N CYS A 524 26.42 -12.85 38.63
CA CYS A 524 26.65 -12.91 40.06
C CYS A 524 25.54 -13.70 40.76
N TYR A 525 24.28 -13.43 40.41
CA TYR A 525 23.11 -14.07 41.04
C TYR A 525 22.59 -15.29 40.27
N GLY A 526 23.10 -15.55 39.06
CA GLY A 526 22.73 -16.70 38.24
C GLY A 526 21.26 -16.74 37.78
N SER A 527 20.53 -15.63 37.93
CA SER A 527 19.09 -15.54 37.66
C SER A 527 18.85 -15.21 36.19
N ARG A 528 18.63 -16.23 35.36
CA ARG A 528 18.51 -16.08 33.90
C ARG A 528 17.10 -15.74 33.44
N ARG A 529 16.10 -15.83 34.33
CA ARG A 529 14.69 -15.62 33.99
C ARG A 529 14.13 -14.32 34.54
N ILE A 530 14.99 -13.47 35.10
CA ILE A 530 14.68 -12.07 35.37
C ILE A 530 14.96 -11.27 34.10
N GLN A 531 13.93 -10.65 33.53
CA GLN A 531 14.07 -9.75 32.39
C GLN A 531 14.62 -8.39 32.84
N THR A 532 15.36 -7.73 31.96
CA THR A 532 15.79 -6.36 32.15
C THR A 532 15.46 -5.54 30.90
N SER A 533 14.87 -4.37 31.09
CA SER A 533 14.65 -3.44 29.96
C SER A 533 14.98 -2.00 30.30
N VAL A 534 15.47 -1.27 29.31
CA VAL A 534 15.77 0.16 29.43
C VAL A 534 15.05 0.93 28.33
N VAL A 535 14.44 2.04 28.72
CA VAL A 535 13.59 2.85 27.85
C VAL A 535 14.27 4.20 27.62
N HIS A 536 14.40 4.61 26.36
CA HIS A 536 14.98 5.87 25.94
C HIS A 536 13.93 6.66 25.15
N PRO A 537 12.97 7.30 25.84
CA PRO A 537 12.06 8.22 25.18
C PRO A 537 12.81 9.49 24.74
N PHE A 538 12.42 10.01 23.58
CA PHE A 538 12.69 11.38 23.17
C PHE A 538 11.69 12.34 23.88
N TRP A 539 11.57 13.58 23.42
CA TRP A 539 10.60 14.53 23.98
C TRP A 539 9.19 13.93 24.03
N VAL A 540 8.63 13.84 25.24
CA VAL A 540 7.27 13.35 25.49
C VAL A 540 6.45 14.49 26.06
N ARG A 541 5.18 14.63 25.69
CA ARG A 541 4.26 15.62 26.27
C ARG A 541 3.78 15.13 27.64
N THR A 542 4.28 15.73 28.71
CA THR A 542 3.94 15.41 30.11
C THR A 542 3.95 16.69 30.93
N PRO A 543 3.47 16.73 32.19
CA PRO A 543 3.63 17.93 33.02
C PRO A 543 5.08 18.43 33.20
N MET A 544 6.09 17.55 33.01
CA MET A 544 7.52 17.94 33.00
C MET A 544 7.91 18.75 31.75
N THR A 545 7.08 18.69 30.71
CA THR A 545 7.36 19.07 29.32
C THR A 545 6.11 19.65 28.64
N ASP A 546 5.12 20.12 29.41
CA ASP A 546 3.75 20.40 28.93
C ASP A 546 3.71 21.60 27.97
N ASP A 547 4.72 22.48 28.08
CA ASP A 547 4.87 23.69 27.28
C ASP A 547 5.48 23.44 25.87
N ILE A 548 5.53 22.18 25.38
CA ILE A 548 6.31 21.76 24.20
C ILE A 548 5.43 21.57 22.93
N ASP A 549 4.17 22.03 22.93
CA ASP A 549 3.20 21.74 21.86
C ASP A 549 3.59 22.17 20.43
N GLU A 550 4.45 23.18 20.24
CA GLU A 550 4.94 23.61 18.91
C GLU A 550 6.26 22.95 18.43
N THR A 551 6.86 22.10 19.27
CA THR A 551 8.27 21.67 19.16
C THR A 551 8.55 20.64 18.05
N GLY A 552 7.58 19.77 17.76
CA GLY A 552 7.79 18.67 16.81
C GLY A 552 8.03 19.12 15.36
N LYS A 553 7.57 20.34 15.00
CA LYS A 553 7.75 20.91 13.66
C LYS A 553 9.20 21.35 13.39
N HIS A 554 9.97 21.70 14.41
CA HIS A 554 11.33 22.25 14.23
C HIS A 554 12.41 21.19 14.00
N PHE A 555 12.18 19.94 14.40
CA PHE A 555 13.13 18.83 14.23
C PHE A 555 12.66 17.76 13.22
N GLY A 556 11.53 18.00 12.53
CA GLY A 556 10.92 17.01 11.64
C GLY A 556 10.47 15.72 12.35
N LEU A 557 10.34 15.73 13.68
CA LEU A 557 9.99 14.58 14.51
C LEU A 557 8.85 14.98 15.46
N SER A 558 7.73 14.27 15.38
CA SER A 558 6.58 14.49 16.29
C SER A 558 6.97 14.25 17.75
N VAL A 559 6.53 15.15 18.64
CA VAL A 559 6.62 14.96 20.10
C VAL A 559 5.81 13.71 20.47
N LEU A 560 6.40 12.82 21.27
CA LEU A 560 5.72 11.61 21.72
C LEU A 560 4.63 11.96 22.73
N ARG A 561 3.58 11.16 22.79
CA ARG A 561 2.58 11.25 23.85
C ARG A 561 2.87 10.19 24.93
N PRO A 562 2.37 10.36 26.17
CA PRO A 562 2.55 9.36 27.23
C PRO A 562 2.10 7.96 26.81
N GLU A 563 1.05 7.86 25.97
CA GLU A 563 0.49 6.61 25.47
C GLU A 563 1.48 5.87 24.55
N ASP A 564 2.31 6.61 23.80
CA ASP A 564 3.29 6.01 22.89
C ASP A 564 4.42 5.33 23.69
N VAL A 565 4.84 5.94 24.80
CA VAL A 565 5.82 5.34 25.72
C VAL A 565 5.21 4.20 26.50
N SER A 566 4.05 4.41 27.11
CA SER A 566 3.34 3.39 27.87
C SER A 566 3.10 2.15 27.02
N GLY A 567 2.51 2.29 25.83
CA GLY A 567 2.25 1.17 24.93
C GLY A 567 3.50 0.36 24.57
N ALA A 568 4.66 1.01 24.42
CA ALA A 568 5.92 0.32 24.18
C ALA A 568 6.42 -0.45 25.41
N VAL A 569 6.29 0.12 26.61
CA VAL A 569 6.67 -0.52 27.88
C VAL A 569 5.75 -1.71 28.17
N ILE A 570 4.44 -1.54 28.05
CA ILE A 570 3.44 -2.59 28.24
C ILE A 570 3.68 -3.74 27.24
N LYS A 571 3.94 -3.42 25.97
CA LYS A 571 4.30 -4.43 24.97
C LYS A 571 5.55 -5.22 25.37
N GLN A 572 6.56 -4.55 25.95
CA GLN A 572 7.76 -5.22 26.42
C GLN A 572 7.45 -6.17 27.58
N ILE A 573 6.69 -5.71 28.59
CA ILE A 573 6.25 -6.50 29.75
C ILE A 573 5.47 -7.75 29.31
N VAL A 574 4.44 -7.57 28.48
CA VAL A 574 3.58 -8.66 28.00
C VAL A 574 4.35 -9.65 27.13
N SER A 575 5.37 -9.17 26.40
CA SER A 575 6.22 -10.07 25.60
C SER A 575 7.14 -10.95 26.45
N GLN A 576 7.29 -10.67 27.76
CA GLN A 576 8.17 -11.40 28.68
C GLN A 576 9.61 -11.45 28.16
N ASN A 577 10.06 -10.38 27.50
CA ASN A 577 11.41 -10.25 26.96
C ASN A 577 12.18 -9.13 27.66
N SER A 578 13.50 -9.28 27.73
CA SER A 578 14.45 -8.19 27.93
C SER A 578 14.59 -7.33 26.66
N GLY A 579 15.05 -6.09 26.77
CA GLY A 579 15.21 -5.24 25.60
C GLY A 579 15.58 -3.79 25.88
N GLN A 580 16.15 -3.15 24.85
CA GLN A 580 16.38 -1.71 24.83
C GLN A 580 15.33 -1.06 23.91
N ILE A 581 14.54 -0.17 24.46
CA ILE A 581 13.41 0.46 23.80
C ILE A 581 13.78 1.91 23.50
N VAL A 582 13.99 2.25 22.23
CA VAL A 582 14.24 3.62 21.79
C VAL A 582 12.99 4.17 21.11
N LEU A 583 12.53 5.34 21.55
CA LEU A 583 11.30 5.97 21.06
C LEU A 583 11.58 7.42 20.65
N PRO A 584 11.23 7.84 19.41
CA PRO A 584 10.69 7.00 18.33
C PRO A 584 11.73 6.02 17.77
N ARG A 585 11.27 4.89 17.22
CA ARG A 585 12.15 3.80 16.73
C ARG A 585 13.19 4.23 15.70
N ILE A 586 12.89 5.28 14.93
CA ILE A 586 13.82 5.87 13.95
C ILE A 586 15.12 6.35 14.61
N MET A 587 15.06 6.79 15.87
CA MET A 587 16.20 7.27 16.64
C MET A 587 17.05 6.16 17.23
N ARG A 588 16.79 4.88 16.96
CA ARG A 588 17.64 3.78 17.44
C ARG A 588 19.10 3.95 16.99
N ILE A 589 19.35 4.59 15.86
CA ILE A 589 20.70 4.90 15.37
C ILE A 589 21.45 5.85 16.32
N ALA A 590 20.74 6.69 17.08
CA ALA A 590 21.37 7.63 18.00
C ALA A 590 22.10 6.94 19.16
N SER A 591 21.76 5.68 19.50
CA SER A 591 22.57 4.90 20.46
C SER A 591 23.98 4.61 19.96
N MET A 592 24.23 4.73 18.65
CA MET A 592 25.54 4.52 18.04
C MET A 592 26.38 5.80 17.96
N VAL A 593 25.85 6.96 18.38
CA VAL A 593 26.55 8.26 18.26
C VAL A 593 27.93 8.21 18.92
N ARG A 594 28.04 7.59 20.09
CA ARG A 594 29.32 7.45 20.81
C ARG A 594 30.38 6.61 20.09
N GLY A 595 30.00 5.87 19.06
CA GLY A 595 30.90 5.10 18.20
C GLY A 595 31.33 5.81 16.91
N LEU A 596 30.83 7.03 16.65
CA LEU A 596 31.17 7.82 15.46
C LEU A 596 32.50 8.59 15.65
N PRO A 597 33.15 9.06 14.57
CA PRO A 597 34.27 10.00 14.68
C PRO A 597 33.90 11.25 15.49
N SER A 598 34.85 11.79 16.26
CA SER A 598 34.61 12.91 17.18
C SER A 598 33.93 14.11 16.52
N TRP A 599 34.37 14.53 15.34
CA TRP A 599 33.77 15.68 14.62
C TRP A 599 32.26 15.51 14.37
N LEU A 600 31.80 14.27 14.14
CA LEU A 600 30.40 13.98 13.89
C LEU A 600 29.62 13.92 15.21
N GLN A 601 30.25 13.44 16.29
CA GLN A 601 29.67 13.51 17.64
C GLN A 601 29.44 14.97 18.05
N GLU A 602 30.45 15.83 17.89
CA GLU A 602 30.37 17.26 18.19
C GLU A 602 29.26 17.93 17.36
N ARG A 603 29.22 17.68 16.04
CA ARG A 603 28.16 18.22 15.18
C ARG A 603 26.76 17.81 15.64
N ILE A 604 26.55 16.55 16.00
CA ILE A 604 25.26 16.07 16.51
C ILE A 604 24.93 16.74 17.85
N GLY A 605 25.93 16.89 18.72
CA GLY A 605 25.80 17.60 20.00
C GLY A 605 25.41 19.08 19.82
N ASP A 606 26.04 19.77 18.87
CA ASP A 606 25.76 21.16 18.51
C ASP A 606 24.34 21.31 17.98
N GLU A 607 23.94 20.50 16.99
CA GLU A 607 22.59 20.54 16.41
C GLU A 607 21.51 20.26 17.47
N ALA A 608 21.74 19.27 18.34
CA ALA A 608 20.82 18.95 19.42
C ALA A 608 20.74 20.06 20.48
N SER A 609 21.88 20.65 20.86
CA SER A 609 21.95 21.73 21.85
C SER A 609 21.34 23.04 21.33
N LEU A 610 21.67 23.46 20.10
CA LEU A 610 21.05 24.63 19.46
C LEU A 610 19.54 24.46 19.35
N GLY A 611 19.10 23.25 19.02
CA GLY A 611 17.70 22.88 19.04
C GLY A 611 17.06 23.10 20.41
N ALA A 612 17.64 22.56 21.48
CA ALA A 612 17.14 22.72 22.84
C ALA A 612 17.10 24.19 23.30
N LEU A 613 18.17 24.96 23.03
CA LEU A 613 18.26 26.39 23.36
C LEU A 613 17.21 27.23 22.62
N LYS A 614 16.98 26.93 21.34
CA LYS A 614 15.96 27.61 20.53
C LYS A 614 14.55 27.39 21.11
N LEU A 615 14.29 26.19 21.64
CA LEU A 615 13.04 25.93 22.36
C LEU A 615 12.92 26.82 23.60
N ARG A 616 13.97 26.96 24.41
CA ARG A 616 13.96 27.85 25.58
C ARG A 616 13.71 29.31 25.20
N GLN A 617 14.29 29.80 24.10
CA GLN A 617 14.03 31.17 23.63
C GLN A 617 12.57 31.40 23.26
N LEU A 618 11.91 30.40 22.66
CA LEU A 618 10.47 30.44 22.38
C LEU A 618 9.61 30.39 23.65
N LYS A 619 10.14 29.82 24.76
CA LYS A 619 9.49 29.78 26.08
C LYS A 619 9.53 31.10 26.86
N LYS A 620 10.50 31.99 26.62
CA LYS A 620 10.55 33.28 27.34
C LYS A 620 9.37 34.15 26.89
N PRO A 621 8.49 34.63 27.80
CA PRO A 621 7.48 35.62 27.41
C PRO A 621 8.22 36.80 26.77
N GLN A 622 7.76 37.22 25.59
CA GLN A 622 8.24 38.47 24.99
C GLN A 622 7.97 39.57 26.01
N THR A 623 9.00 39.97 26.74
CA THR A 623 8.97 41.18 27.55
C THR A 623 8.56 42.29 26.62
N ILE A 624 7.41 42.90 26.95
CA ILE A 624 6.85 44.07 26.31
C ILE A 624 8.00 45.03 26.02
N LYS A 625 8.22 45.32 24.73
CA LYS A 625 9.03 46.48 24.35
C LYS A 625 8.34 47.70 24.96
N GLU A 626 8.91 48.20 26.06
CA GLU A 626 8.62 49.53 26.56
C GLU A 626 8.75 50.51 25.38
N LYS A 627 7.65 51.23 25.12
CA LYS A 627 7.58 52.37 24.23
C LYS A 627 7.40 53.62 25.07
#